data_AF-A0A397W7P0-F1
#
_entry.id   AF-A0A397W7P0-F1
#
_cell.length_a   1.000
_cell.length_b   1.000
_cell.length_c   1.000
_cell.angle_alpha   90.00
_cell.angle_beta   90.00
_cell.angle_gamma   90.00
#
_symmetry.space_group_name_H-M   'P 1'
#
loop_
_entity.id
_entity.type
_entity.pdbx_description
1 polymer ?
#
loop_
_entity_poly.entity_id
_entity_poly.type
_entity_poly.pdbx_seq_one_letter_code
_entity_poly.pdbx_strand_id
1 'polypeptide(L)'
;MILQPSITKFEEIHKYLTDHKRLDELKFADQDLLNEFYKGNWKSLPYIFNAPKTFCKCHSPVWSDKDVKNIHYIGDDKPWKEDITRKMRRVERGDIWILNNWWWKVYNDEE
;
A
#
# COMPACT_ATOMS: atom_id res chain seq x y z
N MET A 1 3.96 -2.96 -7.56
CA MET A 1 5.13 -3.06 -8.47
C MET A 1 5.09 -4.42 -9.13
N ILE A 2 5.52 -4.53 -10.39
CA ILE A 2 5.63 -5.82 -11.10
C ILE A 2 7.10 -5.98 -11.46
N LEU A 3 7.72 -7.05 -10.98
CA LEU A 3 9.12 -7.38 -11.24
C LEU A 3 9.23 -8.78 -11.83
N GLN A 4 10.32 -9.01 -12.56
CA GLN A 4 10.72 -10.35 -12.97
C GLN A 4 11.80 -10.86 -12.00
N PRO A 5 11.60 -12.01 -11.33
CA PRO A 5 12.63 -12.58 -10.46
C PRO A 5 13.94 -12.81 -11.21
N SER A 6 15.05 -12.37 -10.62
CA SER A 6 16.39 -12.48 -11.18
C SER A 6 17.43 -12.38 -10.08
N ILE A 7 18.31 -13.38 -9.99
CA ILE A 7 19.42 -13.36 -9.02
C ILE A 7 20.38 -12.20 -9.29
N THR A 8 20.66 -11.93 -10.57
CA THR A 8 21.49 -10.81 -10.99
C THR A 8 20.90 -9.48 -10.55
N LYS A 9 19.58 -9.27 -10.70
CA LYS A 9 18.94 -8.03 -10.22
C LYS A 9 18.89 -7.92 -8.72
N PHE A 10 18.71 -9.03 -8.02
CA PHE A 10 18.82 -9.05 -6.57
C PHE A 10 20.22 -8.60 -6.11
N GLU A 11 21.28 -9.15 -6.70
CA GLU A 11 22.68 -8.77 -6.39
C GLU A 11 22.97 -7.29 -6.70
N GLU A 12 22.46 -6.77 -7.81
CA GLU A 12 22.59 -5.34 -8.17
C GLU A 12 21.90 -4.42 -7.16
N ILE A 13 20.65 -4.72 -6.77
CA ILE A 13 19.91 -3.94 -5.78
C ILE A 13 20.61 -4.03 -4.42
N HIS A 14 21.04 -5.22 -4.03
CA HIS A 14 21.75 -5.44 -2.78
C HIS A 14 23.06 -4.64 -2.74
N LYS A 15 23.84 -4.66 -3.82
CA LYS A 15 25.06 -3.85 -3.95
C LYS A 15 24.75 -2.35 -3.89
N TYR A 16 23.69 -1.89 -4.56
CA TYR A 16 23.26 -0.49 -4.51
C TYR A 16 22.93 -0.07 -3.06
N LEU A 17 22.25 -0.93 -2.30
CA LEU A 17 21.95 -0.71 -0.89
C LEU A 17 23.22 -0.67 -0.02
N THR A 18 24.14 -1.63 -0.18
CA THR A 18 25.35 -1.70 0.66
C THR A 18 26.32 -0.55 0.40
N ASP A 19 26.38 -0.06 -0.84
CA ASP A 19 27.26 1.03 -1.24
C ASP A 19 26.59 2.42 -1.05
N HIS A 20 25.35 2.46 -0.56
CA HIS A 20 24.55 3.68 -0.44
C HIS A 20 25.11 4.63 0.61
N LYS A 21 25.47 5.85 0.20
CA LYS A 21 26.20 6.81 1.07
C LYS A 21 25.34 7.52 2.12
N ARG A 22 24.01 7.54 1.92
CA ARG A 22 23.05 8.33 2.73
C ARG A 22 21.88 7.44 3.17
N LEU A 23 22.19 6.29 3.77
CA LEU A 23 21.18 5.31 4.20
C LEU A 23 20.16 5.89 5.18
N ASP A 24 20.60 6.84 6.00
CA ASP A 24 19.79 7.59 6.96
C ASP A 24 18.71 8.47 6.31
N GLU A 25 18.82 8.74 5.02
CA GLU A 25 17.86 9.57 4.29
C GLU A 25 16.72 8.76 3.64
N LEU A 26 16.86 7.44 3.60
CA LEU A 26 15.81 6.53 3.13
C LEU A 26 14.74 6.40 4.22
N LYS A 27 13.79 7.34 4.22
CA LYS A 27 12.69 7.41 5.22
C LYS A 27 11.73 6.23 5.08
N PHE A 28 11.57 5.73 3.87
CA PHE A 28 10.80 4.54 3.54
C PHE A 28 11.74 3.52 2.91
N ALA A 29 12.44 2.75 3.75
CA ALA A 29 13.62 1.96 3.39
C ALA A 29 13.53 1.26 2.02
N ASP A 30 12.52 0.42 1.81
CA ASP A 30 12.35 -0.31 0.55
C ASP A 30 11.84 0.59 -0.59
N GLN A 31 10.87 1.48 -0.31
CA GLN A 31 10.25 2.33 -1.33
C GLN A 31 11.24 3.34 -1.91
N ASP A 32 12.01 4.02 -1.07
CA ASP A 32 12.98 5.04 -1.48
C ASP A 32 14.14 4.40 -2.22
N LEU A 33 14.68 3.29 -1.70
CA LEU A 33 15.74 2.51 -2.36
C LEU A 33 15.33 2.09 -3.77
N LEU A 34 14.14 1.50 -3.91
CA LEU A 34 13.66 1.02 -5.20
C LEU A 34 13.33 2.17 -6.16
N ASN A 35 12.82 3.30 -5.66
CA ASN A 35 12.58 4.49 -6.47
C ASN A 35 13.89 5.07 -7.03
N GLU A 36 14.95 5.09 -6.23
CA GLU A 36 16.26 5.55 -6.69
C GLU A 36 16.89 4.56 -7.66
N PHE A 37 16.91 3.26 -7.32
CA PHE A 37 17.51 2.21 -8.15
C PHE A 37 16.85 2.13 -9.53
N TYR A 38 15.52 2.23 -9.60
CA TYR A 38 14.77 2.19 -10.86
C TYR A 38 14.47 3.58 -11.44
N LYS A 39 15.17 4.63 -11.01
CA LYS A 39 14.93 5.99 -11.50
C LYS A 39 15.08 6.06 -13.02
N GLY A 40 14.04 6.54 -13.70
CA GLY A 40 13.99 6.62 -15.17
C GLY A 40 13.79 5.27 -15.88
N ASN A 41 13.72 4.16 -15.14
CA ASN A 41 13.52 2.82 -15.66
C ASN A 41 12.30 2.14 -15.00
N TRP A 42 11.16 2.82 -15.04
CA TRP A 42 9.88 2.28 -14.57
C TRP A 42 8.73 2.71 -15.49
N LYS A 43 7.64 1.95 -15.46
CA LYS A 43 6.38 2.28 -16.12
C LYS A 43 5.30 2.47 -15.06
N SER A 44 4.50 3.52 -15.20
CA SER A 44 3.43 3.81 -14.25
C SER A 44 2.29 2.80 -14.36
N LEU A 45 1.83 2.30 -13.22
CA LEU A 45 0.57 1.60 -13.12
C LEU A 45 -0.53 2.59 -12.68
N PRO A 46 -1.76 2.43 -13.18
CA PRO A 46 -2.91 3.16 -12.63
C PRO A 46 -3.02 2.96 -11.11
N TYR A 47 -3.39 4.03 -10.39
CA TYR A 47 -3.46 4.00 -8.92
C TYR A 47 -4.39 2.90 -8.38
N ILE A 48 -5.41 2.52 -9.15
CA ILE A 48 -6.39 1.48 -8.80
C ILE A 48 -5.76 0.11 -8.49
N PHE A 49 -4.53 -0.15 -8.95
CA PHE A 49 -3.79 -1.39 -8.66
C PHE A 49 -2.93 -1.33 -7.38
N ASN A 50 -2.88 -0.18 -6.70
CA ASN A 50 -2.20 0.02 -5.42
C ASN A 50 -2.79 1.23 -4.68
N ALA A 51 -4.11 1.28 -4.50
CA ALA A 51 -4.81 2.47 -4.06
C ALA A 51 -4.67 2.63 -2.53
N PRO A 52 -3.96 3.67 -2.03
CA PRO A 52 -3.87 3.88 -0.58
C PRO A 52 -5.26 4.14 -0.01
N LYS A 53 -5.62 3.46 1.08
CA LYS A 53 -6.96 3.61 1.66
C LYS A 53 -7.34 5.05 2.03
N THR A 54 -6.35 5.92 2.29
CA THR A 54 -6.57 7.33 2.60
C THR A 54 -7.08 8.14 1.39
N PHE A 55 -6.91 7.63 0.16
CA PHE A 55 -7.33 8.33 -1.06
C PHE A 55 -8.85 8.46 -1.19
N CYS A 56 -9.63 7.52 -0.63
CA CYS A 56 -11.10 7.66 -0.63
C CYS A 56 -11.57 8.97 0.04
N LYS A 57 -10.76 9.52 0.95
CA LYS A 57 -11.00 10.81 1.60
C LYS A 57 -10.19 11.95 0.99
N CYS A 58 -8.87 11.79 0.87
CA CYS A 58 -7.99 12.88 0.42
C CYS A 58 -8.10 13.19 -1.07
N HIS A 59 -8.57 12.23 -1.87
CA HIS A 59 -8.70 12.31 -3.31
C HIS A 59 -10.08 11.78 -3.77
N SER A 60 -11.13 12.07 -2.99
CA SER A 60 -12.49 11.58 -3.26
C SER A 60 -13.02 11.84 -4.67
N PRO A 61 -12.68 12.94 -5.39
CA PRO A 61 -13.18 13.16 -6.75
C PRO A 61 -12.69 12.16 -7.80
N VAL A 62 -11.57 11.46 -7.54
CA VAL A 62 -11.03 10.45 -8.46
C VAL A 62 -11.21 9.03 -7.94
N TRP A 63 -11.74 8.87 -6.72
CA TRP A 63 -11.97 7.57 -6.10
C TRP A 63 -13.29 6.95 -6.59
N SER A 64 -13.24 5.64 -6.86
CA SER A 64 -14.43 4.86 -7.24
C SER A 64 -14.27 3.44 -6.69
N ASP A 65 -15.20 3.06 -5.80
CA ASP A 65 -15.26 1.72 -5.21
C ASP A 65 -15.34 0.60 -6.27
N LYS A 66 -15.87 0.91 -7.45
CA LYS A 66 -16.00 -0.05 -8.57
C LYS A 66 -14.72 -0.23 -9.37
N ASP A 67 -13.88 0.81 -9.41
CA ASP A 67 -12.69 0.85 -10.26
C ASP A 67 -11.44 0.38 -9.51
N VAL A 68 -11.35 0.67 -8.21
CA VAL A 68 -10.25 0.20 -7.35
C VAL A 68 -10.18 -1.32 -7.36
N LYS A 69 -9.00 -1.86 -7.69
CA LYS A 69 -8.73 -3.30 -7.75
C LYS A 69 -7.99 -3.80 -6.52
N ASN A 70 -7.02 -3.02 -6.03
CA ASN A 70 -6.24 -3.37 -4.83
C ASN A 70 -6.22 -2.18 -3.87
N ILE A 71 -6.64 -2.43 -2.62
CA ILE A 71 -6.53 -1.45 -1.53
C ILE A 71 -5.21 -1.67 -0.79
N HIS A 72 -4.40 -0.62 -0.70
CA HIS A 72 -3.23 -0.56 0.16
C HIS A 72 -3.61 0.02 1.52
N TYR A 73 -3.69 -0.86 2.53
CA TYR A 73 -3.94 -0.50 3.93
C TYR A 73 -2.69 0.12 4.58
N ILE A 74 -2.27 1.28 4.07
CA ILE A 74 -1.15 2.07 4.58
C ILE A 74 -1.47 2.67 5.96
N GLY A 75 -0.45 2.95 6.76
CA GLY A 75 -0.58 3.51 8.11
C GLY A 75 -0.63 2.45 9.21
N ASP A 76 -0.73 2.91 10.46
CA ASP A 76 -0.66 2.06 11.64
C ASP A 76 -1.98 1.35 11.97
N ASP A 77 -3.10 1.87 11.49
CA ASP A 77 -4.46 1.35 11.70
C ASP A 77 -4.76 0.21 10.73
N LYS A 78 -4.00 -0.88 10.87
CA LYS A 78 -4.19 -2.10 10.09
C LYS A 78 -5.57 -2.73 10.38
N PRO A 79 -6.27 -3.30 9.37
CA PRO A 79 -7.61 -3.86 9.55
C PRO A 79 -7.71 -4.88 10.69
N TRP A 80 -6.72 -5.77 10.83
CA TRP A 80 -6.69 -6.80 11.87
C TRP A 80 -6.45 -6.28 13.30
N LYS A 81 -6.13 -4.99 13.50
CA LYS A 81 -5.95 -4.43 14.85
C LYS A 81 -7.28 -4.14 15.55
N GLU A 82 -8.35 -3.91 14.80
CA GLU A 82 -9.68 -3.66 15.37
C GLU A 82 -10.77 -4.27 14.48
N ASP A 83 -11.47 -5.27 15.04
CA ASP A 83 -12.70 -5.79 14.44
C ASP A 83 -13.85 -4.80 14.66
N ILE A 84 -14.03 -3.94 13.65
CA ILE A 84 -15.08 -2.95 13.60
C ILE A 84 -16.47 -3.55 13.28
N THR A 85 -16.55 -4.82 12.88
CA THR A 85 -17.83 -5.51 12.65
C THR A 85 -18.49 -5.92 13.97
N ARG A 86 -17.69 -6.26 14.99
CA ARG A 86 -18.16 -6.65 16.32
C ARG A 86 -18.46 -5.47 17.24
N LYS A 87 -17.91 -4.28 16.96
CA LYS A 87 -18.25 -3.04 17.66
C LYS A 87 -19.23 -2.22 16.81
N MET A 88 -20.53 -2.32 17.10
CA MET A 88 -21.62 -1.48 16.54
C MET A 88 -21.51 0.02 16.92
N ARG A 89 -20.31 0.62 16.87
CA ARG A 89 -20.10 2.01 17.26
C ARG A 89 -18.92 2.60 16.50
N ARG A 90 -19.23 3.19 15.34
CA ARG A 90 -19.09 4.63 15.06
C ARG A 90 -19.11 4.87 13.54
N VAL A 91 -20.29 5.17 13.02
CA VAL A 91 -20.50 5.82 11.72
C VAL A 91 -19.95 7.28 11.72
N GLU A 92 -19.40 7.75 12.84
CA GLU A 92 -18.87 9.11 13.01
C GLU A 92 -17.37 9.28 12.70
N ARG A 93 -16.63 8.21 12.38
CA ARG A 93 -15.25 8.33 11.88
C ARG A 93 -15.28 8.13 10.36
N GLY A 94 -15.46 9.23 9.64
CA GLY A 94 -15.74 9.26 8.20
C GLY A 94 -14.99 8.24 7.34
N ASP A 95 -15.75 7.68 6.40
CA ASP A 95 -15.49 7.03 5.11
C ASP A 95 -14.29 6.08 4.93
N ILE A 96 -13.12 6.29 5.55
CA ILE A 96 -11.95 5.39 5.40
C ILE A 96 -12.18 4.03 6.08
N TRP A 97 -12.91 4.01 7.20
CA TRP A 97 -13.15 2.78 7.97
C TRP A 97 -14.03 1.77 7.25
N ILE A 98 -14.81 2.20 6.26
CA ILE A 98 -15.61 1.27 5.43
C ILE A 98 -14.71 0.27 4.69
N LEU A 99 -13.48 0.68 4.33
CA LEU A 99 -12.53 -0.18 3.65
C LEU A 99 -12.00 -1.27 4.59
N ASN A 100 -11.81 -0.95 5.89
CA ASN A 100 -11.45 -1.97 6.88
C ASN A 100 -12.57 -3.01 7.05
N ASN A 101 -13.84 -2.63 6.89
CA ASN A 101 -14.96 -3.58 6.93
C ASN A 101 -14.91 -4.57 5.76
N TRP A 102 -14.47 -4.14 4.58
CA TRP A 102 -14.33 -5.04 3.43
C TRP A 102 -13.29 -6.14 3.70
N TRP A 103 -12.19 -5.80 4.38
CA TRP A 103 -11.18 -6.78 4.81
C TRP A 103 -11.79 -7.82 5.77
N TRP A 104 -12.51 -7.37 6.80
CA TRP A 104 -13.15 -8.26 7.78
C TRP A 104 -14.25 -9.11 7.18
N LYS A 105 -15.01 -8.59 6.22
CA LYS A 105 -16.01 -9.37 5.50
C LYS A 105 -15.36 -10.58 4.84
N VAL A 106 -14.26 -10.37 4.09
CA VAL A 106 -13.53 -11.49 3.46
C VAL A 106 -12.94 -12.43 4.51
N TYR A 107 -12.30 -11.89 5.56
CA TYR A 107 -11.70 -12.71 6.61
C TYR A 107 -12.72 -13.60 7.34
N ASN A 108 -13.93 -13.08 7.59
CA ASN A 108 -15.01 -13.82 8.26
C ASN A 108 -15.79 -14.73 7.30
N ASP A 109 -15.82 -14.43 5.99
CA ASP A 109 -16.47 -15.25 4.96
C ASP A 109 -15.62 -16.48 4.56
N GLU A 110 -14.37 -16.57 5.02
CA GLU A 110 -13.47 -17.73 4.81
C GLU A 110 -13.68 -18.87 5.84
N GLU A 111 -14.72 -18.80 6.68
CA GLU A 111 -15.26 -19.91 7.50
C GLU A 111 -16.43 -20.64 6.81
#